data_AF-A0A2D9CIW7-F1
#
_entry.id   AF-A0A2D9CIW7-F1
#
_cell.length_a   1.000
_cell.length_b   1.000
_cell.length_c   1.000
_cell.angle_alpha   90.00
_cell.angle_beta   90.00
_cell.angle_gamma   90.00
#
_symmetry.space_group_name_H-M   'P 1'
#
loop_
_entity.id
_entity.type
_entity.pdbx_description
1 polymer ?
#
loop_
_entity_poly.entity_id
_entity_poly.type
_entity_poly.pdbx_seq_one_letter_code
_entity_poly.pdbx_strand_id
1 'polypeptide(L)'
;NPESFAVYGFRKYFVDKDRAAVLRLSRDGITEISSYGMKSFFRNFLKRSNVIHGMFDLHSKSYVISLQLQFKSLGLEQTFVNPISAIVSSNTVGKVSNVVSLKVLNSRIKAGMKVNFSEEKIKSYPSYKNSVSVLSVNGRNVTVSKEIHVFAGEAIEFETIEDFTTEPIAPLFKFKTLAFDDKVNGWTSFLSFRPDFGGSVTNNFYTWNGANLYKHYSNDNKNTFYGNFAPSLVKIISNQNPSLVKHYKTINYEGTNNWKVTSMFSPADDDNNYNAYPIPGNITGRYSDQFGVTSFAGFTPLEKKYYANVVVNDTNSITGISALTTTGVKGFFAETTLEHQPVNNNKTSNRKKHAELFSVGFNYEQSLY
;
A
#
# COMPACT_ATOMS: atom_id res chain seq x y z
N ASN A 1 28.56 5.25 3.23
CA ASN A 1 27.23 5.34 3.86
C ASN A 1 27.35 5.22 5.38
N PRO A 2 28.10 6.11 6.06
CA PRO A 2 28.19 6.12 7.53
C PRO A 2 26.81 6.35 8.19
N GLU A 3 25.89 7.01 7.49
CA GLU A 3 24.51 7.25 7.92
C GLU A 3 23.67 5.98 8.06
N SER A 4 24.17 4.84 7.59
CA SER A 4 23.56 3.52 7.80
C SER A 4 23.85 2.91 9.18
N PHE A 5 24.77 3.52 9.92
CA PHE A 5 25.26 2.97 11.18
C PHE A 5 24.25 3.14 12.31
N ALA A 6 23.97 2.05 13.03
CA ALA A 6 23.18 2.08 14.25
C ALA A 6 23.78 1.16 15.32
N VAL A 7 23.49 1.44 16.58
CA VAL A 7 24.00 0.67 17.73
C VAL A 7 22.87 0.32 18.67
N TYR A 8 22.88 -0.91 19.16
CA TYR A 8 22.04 -1.35 20.27
C TYR A 8 22.79 -2.35 21.14
N GLY A 9 23.02 -1.98 22.41
CA GLY A 9 23.86 -2.77 23.31
C GLY A 9 25.24 -3.03 22.70
N PHE A 10 25.62 -4.30 22.56
CA PHE A 10 26.89 -4.72 21.96
C PHE A 10 26.82 -4.95 20.45
N ARG A 11 25.65 -4.71 19.82
CA ARG A 11 25.44 -4.91 18.39
C ARG A 11 25.60 -3.60 17.63
N LYS A 12 26.27 -3.66 16.49
CA LYS A 12 26.41 -2.56 15.55
C LYS A 12 25.88 -3.01 14.19
N TYR A 13 25.11 -2.18 13.53
CA TYR A 13 24.53 -2.45 12.22
C TYR A 13 25.07 -1.42 11.24
N PHE A 14 25.41 -1.86 10.04
CA PHE A 14 25.95 -0.97 9.02
C PHE A 14 25.82 -1.61 7.63
N VAL A 15 26.02 -0.81 6.60
CA VAL A 15 25.87 -1.24 5.21
C VAL A 15 27.19 -1.13 4.48
N ASP A 16 27.57 -2.23 3.85
CA ASP A 16 28.60 -2.27 2.82
C ASP A 16 27.89 -2.20 1.45
N LYS A 17 27.86 -0.99 0.88
CA LYS A 17 27.15 -0.73 -0.38
C LYS A 17 27.85 -1.39 -1.57
N ASP A 18 29.17 -1.48 -1.55
CA ASP A 18 29.96 -2.03 -2.66
C ASP A 18 29.74 -3.54 -2.75
N ARG A 19 29.65 -4.22 -1.61
CA ARG A 19 29.24 -5.63 -1.52
C ARG A 19 27.74 -5.85 -1.63
N ALA A 20 26.96 -4.77 -1.64
CA ALA A 20 25.49 -4.77 -1.57
C ALA A 20 24.98 -5.66 -0.42
N ALA A 21 25.56 -5.47 0.76
CA ALA A 21 25.30 -6.25 1.96
C ALA A 21 24.93 -5.35 3.14
N VAL A 22 23.99 -5.82 3.96
CA VAL A 22 23.68 -5.23 5.27
C VAL A 22 24.30 -6.15 6.32
N LEU A 23 25.09 -5.56 7.22
CA LEU A 23 25.94 -6.29 8.15
C LEU A 23 25.57 -5.96 9.60
N ARG A 24 25.71 -6.95 10.46
CA ARG A 24 25.67 -6.81 11.91
C ARG A 24 26.99 -7.27 12.49
N LEU A 25 27.65 -6.44 13.28
CA LEU A 25 28.76 -6.82 14.15
C LEU A 25 28.23 -7.07 15.57
N SER A 26 28.54 -8.24 16.10
CA SER A 26 28.14 -8.69 17.44
C SER A 26 29.24 -9.61 18.01
N ARG A 27 28.98 -10.31 19.13
CA ARG A 27 29.95 -11.23 19.75
C ARG A 27 30.36 -12.39 18.83
N ASP A 28 29.47 -12.76 17.93
CA ASP A 28 29.64 -13.76 16.85
C ASP A 28 30.42 -13.22 15.63
N GLY A 29 30.95 -12.00 15.71
CA GLY A 29 31.65 -11.36 14.60
C GLY A 29 30.70 -10.63 13.66
N ILE A 30 31.07 -10.58 12.37
CA ILE A 30 30.29 -9.90 11.32
C ILE A 30 29.37 -10.90 10.65
N THR A 31 28.06 -10.66 10.73
CA THR A 31 27.01 -11.44 10.07
C THR A 31 26.38 -10.62 8.95
N GLU A 32 26.18 -11.23 7.77
CA GLU A 32 25.41 -10.63 6.69
C GLU A 32 23.91 -10.77 6.96
N ILE A 33 23.28 -9.77 7.57
CA ILE A 33 21.84 -9.82 7.86
C ILE A 33 20.96 -9.63 6.60
N SER A 34 21.51 -9.12 5.50
CA SER A 34 20.80 -9.09 4.21
C SER A 34 20.54 -10.48 3.62
N SER A 35 21.30 -11.51 4.02
CA SER A 35 21.11 -12.86 3.48
C SER A 35 19.91 -13.60 4.06
N TYR A 36 19.31 -13.10 5.15
CA TYR A 36 18.09 -13.67 5.73
C TYR A 36 16.87 -13.39 4.86
N GLY A 37 16.65 -14.24 3.85
CA GLY A 37 15.48 -14.19 2.96
C GLY A 37 15.43 -13.04 1.95
N MET A 38 16.35 -12.07 2.04
CA MET A 38 16.26 -10.80 1.29
C MET A 38 17.52 -10.47 0.45
N LYS A 39 18.37 -11.46 0.17
CA LYS A 39 19.66 -11.25 -0.52
C LYS A 39 19.50 -10.56 -1.88
N SER A 40 18.60 -11.06 -2.73
CA SER A 40 18.34 -10.49 -4.05
C SER A 40 17.75 -9.09 -3.98
N PHE A 41 16.89 -8.84 -2.97
CA PHE A 41 16.33 -7.53 -2.73
C PHE A 41 17.44 -6.51 -2.43
N PHE A 42 18.30 -6.78 -1.45
CA PHE A 42 19.37 -5.84 -1.08
C PHE A 42 20.40 -5.66 -2.19
N ARG A 43 20.76 -6.73 -2.92
CA ARG A 43 21.65 -6.64 -4.10
C ARG A 43 21.14 -5.66 -5.16
N ASN A 44 19.84 -5.61 -5.37
CA ASN A 44 19.21 -4.72 -6.34
C ASN A 44 19.10 -3.29 -5.79
N PHE A 45 18.57 -3.13 -4.58
CA PHE A 45 18.20 -1.81 -4.05
C PHE A 45 19.36 -1.02 -3.43
N LEU A 46 20.39 -1.67 -2.88
CA LEU A 46 21.54 -0.97 -2.30
C LEU A 46 22.41 -0.27 -3.36
N LYS A 47 22.55 -0.86 -4.54
CA LYS A 47 23.28 -0.22 -5.65
C LYS A 47 22.55 0.99 -6.20
N ARG A 48 21.21 0.99 -6.10
CA ARG A 48 20.31 2.03 -6.60
C ARG A 48 20.01 3.13 -5.59
N SER A 49 20.50 3.01 -4.35
CA SER A 49 20.31 4.04 -3.33
C SER A 49 21.36 5.13 -3.42
N ASN A 50 20.96 6.38 -3.19
CA ASN A 50 21.86 7.51 -3.02
C ASN A 50 22.38 7.57 -1.60
N VAL A 51 21.45 7.49 -0.63
CA VAL A 51 21.70 7.63 0.79
C VAL A 51 21.00 6.48 1.51
N ILE A 52 21.65 5.94 2.55
CA ILE A 52 21.15 4.77 3.27
C ILE A 52 21.15 5.07 4.76
N HIS A 53 19.98 5.35 5.32
CA HIS A 53 19.86 5.67 6.74
C HIS A 53 19.58 4.41 7.54
N GLY A 54 20.34 4.20 8.61
CA GLY A 54 20.12 3.12 9.56
C GLY A 54 19.81 3.72 10.92
N MET A 55 18.86 3.10 11.61
CA MET A 55 18.42 3.54 12.92
C MET A 55 17.97 2.31 13.71
N PHE A 56 18.17 2.33 15.02
CA PHE A 56 17.64 1.30 15.88
C PHE A 56 16.40 1.82 16.59
N ASP A 57 15.29 1.11 16.42
CA ASP A 57 14.04 1.43 17.10
C ASP A 57 13.95 0.66 18.42
N LEU A 58 14.04 1.39 19.53
CA LEU A 58 13.95 0.82 20.88
C LEU A 58 12.55 0.30 21.24
N HIS A 59 11.48 0.77 20.60
CA HIS A 59 10.13 0.34 20.91
C HIS A 59 9.86 -1.04 20.32
N SER A 60 10.09 -1.22 19.01
CA SER A 60 9.94 -2.51 18.34
C SER A 60 11.15 -3.45 18.52
N LYS A 61 12.28 -2.94 19.05
CA LYS A 61 13.56 -3.65 19.20
C LYS A 61 14.11 -4.15 17.86
N SER A 62 13.99 -3.33 16.82
CA SER A 62 14.40 -3.69 15.46
C SER A 62 15.40 -2.69 14.87
N TYR A 63 16.28 -3.18 14.00
CA TYR A 63 17.10 -2.33 13.15
C TYR A 63 16.28 -1.90 11.94
N VAL A 64 16.05 -0.60 11.82
CA VAL A 64 15.32 0.01 10.71
C VAL A 64 16.34 0.59 9.73
N ILE A 65 16.20 0.24 8.45
CA ILE A 65 17.02 0.76 7.37
C ILE A 65 16.13 1.42 6.32
N SER A 66 16.48 2.63 5.88
CA SER A 66 15.82 3.33 4.78
C SER A 66 16.77 3.56 3.62
N LEU A 67 16.48 2.91 2.50
CA LEU A 67 17.19 3.03 1.23
C LEU A 67 16.56 4.16 0.42
N GLN A 68 17.21 5.32 0.30
CA GLN A 68 16.71 6.42 -0.54
C GLN A 68 17.16 6.22 -1.99
N LEU A 69 16.24 5.94 -2.91
CA LEU A 69 16.52 5.51 -4.28
C LEU A 69 16.73 6.67 -5.24
N GLN A 70 17.64 6.49 -6.21
CA GLN A 70 17.85 7.43 -7.33
C GLN A 70 16.60 7.58 -8.19
N PHE A 71 16.04 6.44 -8.57
CA PHE A 71 14.87 6.34 -9.44
C PHE A 71 13.67 5.80 -8.67
N LYS A 72 12.48 6.10 -9.18
CA LYS A 72 11.24 5.56 -8.65
C LYS A 72 11.22 4.04 -8.85
N SER A 73 10.86 3.32 -7.80
CA SER A 73 10.62 1.88 -7.80
C SER A 73 9.15 1.60 -7.55
N LEU A 74 8.64 0.53 -8.17
CA LEU A 74 7.31 0.01 -7.90
C LEU A 74 7.17 -0.43 -6.43
N GLY A 75 6.06 -0.04 -5.81
CA GLY A 75 5.54 -0.58 -4.56
C GLY A 75 4.55 -1.71 -4.82
N LEU A 76 4.03 -2.31 -3.74
CA LEU A 76 2.93 -3.26 -3.84
C LEU A 76 1.65 -2.54 -4.29
N GLU A 77 0.86 -3.23 -5.12
CA GLU A 77 -0.45 -2.79 -5.59
C GLU A 77 -1.40 -2.48 -4.43
N GLN A 78 -2.01 -1.31 -4.50
CA GLN A 78 -2.90 -0.76 -3.48
C GLN A 78 -4.18 -0.26 -4.12
N THR A 79 -5.32 -0.45 -3.45
CA THR A 79 -6.60 0.13 -3.91
C THR A 79 -6.78 1.57 -3.41
N PHE A 80 -6.02 1.95 -2.39
CA PHE A 80 -6.04 3.30 -1.83
C PHE A 80 -4.78 4.07 -2.18
N VAL A 81 -4.92 5.38 -2.35
CA VAL A 81 -3.80 6.26 -2.64
C VAL A 81 -3.70 7.34 -1.58
N ASN A 82 -2.47 7.69 -1.23
CA ASN A 82 -2.16 9.02 -0.72
C ASN A 82 -2.82 10.09 -1.60
N PRO A 83 -3.25 11.22 -1.03
CA PRO A 83 -3.82 12.30 -1.80
C PRO A 83 -2.92 12.63 -3.01
N ILE A 84 -3.52 12.65 -4.20
CA ILE A 84 -2.82 13.01 -5.42
C ILE A 84 -2.63 14.51 -5.36
N SER A 85 -1.40 14.95 -5.09
CA SER A 85 -1.06 16.37 -5.22
C SER A 85 -0.87 16.71 -6.69
N ALA A 86 -1.56 17.74 -7.17
CA ALA A 86 -1.35 18.31 -8.50
C ALA A 86 -1.21 19.83 -8.41
N ILE A 87 -0.34 20.38 -9.26
CA ILE A 87 -0.05 21.81 -9.31
C ILE A 87 -0.99 22.47 -10.32
N VAL A 88 -1.67 23.53 -9.90
CA VAL A 88 -2.54 24.32 -10.78
C VAL A 88 -1.69 25.14 -11.75
N SER A 89 -2.02 25.05 -13.05
CA SER A 89 -1.57 25.98 -14.07
C SER A 89 -2.69 27.00 -14.33
N SER A 90 -2.60 28.19 -13.78
CA SER A 90 -3.44 29.31 -14.25
C SER A 90 -2.58 30.43 -14.78
N ASN A 91 -3.00 31.02 -15.90
CA ASN A 91 -2.39 32.23 -16.48
C ASN A 91 -2.97 33.51 -15.84
N THR A 92 -3.77 33.39 -14.79
CA THR A 92 -4.43 34.53 -14.12
C THR A 92 -4.57 34.20 -12.63
N VAL A 93 -4.19 35.15 -11.78
CA VAL A 93 -4.17 35.01 -10.32
C VAL A 93 -5.61 35.09 -9.77
N GLY A 94 -6.06 34.06 -9.05
CA GLY A 94 -7.26 34.13 -8.19
C GLY A 94 -8.61 33.97 -8.88
N LYS A 95 -8.70 33.28 -10.02
CA LYS A 95 -9.98 33.05 -10.71
C LYS A 95 -10.86 32.07 -9.91
N VAL A 96 -12.12 32.45 -9.71
CA VAL A 96 -13.19 31.54 -9.29
C VAL A 96 -13.61 30.72 -10.50
N SER A 97 -13.44 29.40 -10.43
CA SER A 97 -13.86 28.51 -11.51
C SER A 97 -14.21 27.13 -10.98
N ASN A 98 -15.13 26.47 -11.67
CA ASN A 98 -15.39 25.05 -11.52
C ASN A 98 -14.41 24.18 -12.34
N VAL A 99 -13.47 24.78 -13.09
CA VAL A 99 -12.45 24.05 -13.86
C VAL A 99 -11.06 24.40 -13.34
N VAL A 100 -10.33 23.38 -12.91
CA VAL A 100 -8.94 23.46 -12.48
C VAL A 100 -8.04 22.92 -13.58
N SER A 101 -7.24 23.79 -14.18
CA SER A 101 -6.22 23.37 -15.15
C SER A 101 -4.92 22.98 -14.42
N LEU A 102 -4.39 21.80 -14.73
CA LEU A 102 -3.19 21.25 -14.11
C LEU A 102 -1.94 21.50 -14.96
N LYS A 103 -0.82 21.76 -14.29
CA LYS A 103 0.49 21.96 -14.93
C LYS A 103 0.97 20.72 -15.69
N VAL A 104 0.64 19.54 -15.18
CA VAL A 104 0.98 18.24 -15.78
C VAL A 104 -0.27 17.38 -15.81
N LEU A 105 -0.48 16.66 -16.92
CA LEU A 105 -1.56 15.68 -17.04
C LEU A 105 -1.37 14.57 -16.02
N ASN A 106 -2.44 14.21 -15.30
CA ASN A 106 -2.40 13.16 -14.31
C ASN A 106 -3.57 12.18 -14.54
N SER A 107 -3.26 11.03 -15.14
CA SER A 107 -4.24 9.98 -15.47
C SER A 107 -4.89 9.34 -14.25
N ARG A 108 -4.35 9.58 -13.05
CA ARG A 108 -4.86 9.04 -11.79
C ARG A 108 -6.02 9.84 -11.22
N ILE A 109 -6.22 11.09 -11.63
CA ILE A 109 -7.38 11.88 -11.18
C ILE A 109 -8.59 11.40 -11.98
N LYS A 110 -9.66 11.02 -11.27
CA LYS A 110 -10.89 10.48 -11.86
C LYS A 110 -12.12 11.19 -11.29
N ALA A 111 -13.22 11.12 -12.03
CA ALA A 111 -14.53 11.52 -11.52
C ALA A 111 -14.85 10.77 -10.22
N GLY A 112 -15.47 11.45 -9.27
CA GLY A 112 -15.81 10.92 -7.94
C GLY A 112 -14.78 11.20 -6.84
N MET A 113 -13.55 11.63 -7.16
CA MET A 113 -12.55 11.99 -6.14
C MET A 113 -12.96 13.25 -5.36
N LYS A 114 -12.64 13.33 -4.07
CA LYS A 114 -12.75 14.56 -3.28
C LYS A 114 -11.53 15.45 -3.47
N VAL A 115 -11.74 16.75 -3.33
CA VAL A 115 -10.67 17.75 -3.35
C VAL A 115 -10.41 18.21 -1.92
N ASN A 116 -9.20 17.98 -1.43
CA ASN A 116 -8.71 18.43 -0.15
C ASN A 116 -7.89 19.72 -0.33
N PHE A 117 -8.12 20.66 0.58
CA PHE A 117 -7.47 21.97 0.60
C PHE A 117 -6.62 22.12 1.87
N SER A 118 -5.60 22.97 1.81
CA SER A 118 -4.79 23.30 2.99
C SER A 118 -5.63 23.90 4.11
N GLU A 119 -5.18 23.77 5.36
CA GLU A 119 -5.89 24.34 6.51
C GLU A 119 -6.10 25.84 6.39
N GLU A 120 -5.13 26.57 5.84
CA GLU A 120 -5.24 28.01 5.57
C GLU A 120 -6.38 28.31 4.60
N LYS A 121 -6.49 27.53 3.52
CA LYS A 121 -7.55 27.71 2.52
C LYS A 121 -8.93 27.34 3.07
N ILE A 122 -9.01 26.35 3.95
CA ILE A 122 -10.25 26.01 4.67
C ILE A 122 -10.67 27.14 5.62
N LYS A 123 -9.73 27.83 6.27
CA LYS A 123 -10.05 29.00 7.12
C LYS A 123 -10.64 30.14 6.30
N SER A 124 -10.07 30.42 5.13
CA SER A 124 -10.58 31.45 4.21
C SER A 124 -11.90 31.06 3.55
N TYR A 125 -12.09 29.77 3.26
CA TYR A 125 -13.27 29.23 2.57
C TYR A 125 -13.84 27.99 3.29
N PRO A 126 -14.55 28.17 4.42
CA PRO A 126 -15.08 27.06 5.21
C PRO A 126 -16.02 26.13 4.44
N SER A 127 -16.72 26.67 3.44
CA SER A 127 -17.64 25.94 2.58
C SER A 127 -16.98 24.83 1.76
N TYR A 128 -15.65 24.87 1.56
CA TYR A 128 -14.93 23.88 0.76
C TYR A 128 -14.67 22.56 1.51
N LYS A 129 -14.68 22.59 2.84
CA LYS A 129 -14.37 21.44 3.68
C LYS A 129 -15.29 20.24 3.33
N ASN A 130 -14.69 19.15 2.86
CA ASN A 130 -15.36 17.89 2.52
C ASN A 130 -16.52 18.01 1.51
N SER A 131 -16.59 19.10 0.73
CA SER A 131 -17.78 19.41 -0.06
C SER A 131 -17.52 19.55 -1.57
N VAL A 132 -16.25 19.48 -1.98
CA VAL A 132 -15.81 19.60 -3.38
C VAL A 132 -15.36 18.22 -3.87
N SER A 133 -15.85 17.83 -5.04
CA SER A 133 -15.54 16.57 -5.71
C SER A 133 -15.29 16.78 -7.21
N VAL A 134 -14.55 15.88 -7.82
CA VAL A 134 -14.26 15.86 -9.26
C VAL A 134 -15.46 15.28 -10.00
N LEU A 135 -16.00 16.03 -10.96
CA LEU A 135 -17.09 15.58 -11.83
C LEU A 135 -16.57 14.93 -13.10
N SER A 136 -15.51 15.47 -13.70
CA SER A 136 -14.91 14.94 -14.92
C SER A 136 -13.45 15.39 -15.06
N VAL A 137 -12.68 14.64 -15.84
CA VAL A 137 -11.28 14.96 -16.17
C VAL A 137 -11.11 14.85 -17.68
N ASN A 138 -10.74 15.97 -18.32
CA ASN A 138 -10.44 16.00 -19.75
C ASN A 138 -9.01 16.54 -19.95
N GLY A 139 -8.08 15.62 -20.20
CA GLY A 139 -6.66 15.95 -20.32
C GLY A 139 -6.08 16.56 -19.03
N ARG A 140 -5.74 17.85 -19.08
CA ARG A 140 -5.23 18.63 -17.94
C ARG A 140 -6.31 19.39 -17.17
N ASN A 141 -7.55 19.40 -17.67
CA ASN A 141 -8.65 20.14 -17.07
C ASN A 141 -9.48 19.21 -16.19
N VAL A 142 -9.60 19.58 -14.91
CA VAL A 142 -10.40 18.86 -13.90
C VAL A 142 -11.62 19.71 -13.59
N THR A 143 -12.80 19.21 -13.89
CA THR A 143 -14.06 19.88 -13.53
C THR A 143 -14.48 19.44 -12.15
N VAL A 144 -14.76 20.38 -11.25
CA VAL A 144 -15.16 20.13 -9.86
C VAL A 144 -16.62 20.54 -9.61
N SER A 145 -17.21 20.00 -8.54
CA SER A 145 -18.63 20.13 -8.22
C SER A 145 -19.06 21.52 -7.74
N LYS A 146 -18.12 22.40 -7.43
CA LYS A 146 -18.36 23.76 -6.97
C LYS A 146 -17.31 24.69 -7.55
N GLU A 147 -17.67 25.96 -7.71
CA GLU A 147 -16.69 26.98 -8.04
C GLU A 147 -15.72 27.18 -6.87
N ILE A 148 -14.43 27.10 -7.18
CA ILE A 148 -13.36 27.24 -6.20
C ILE A 148 -12.38 28.33 -6.60
N HIS A 149 -11.86 29.05 -5.62
CA HIS A 149 -10.71 29.93 -5.82
C HIS A 149 -9.45 29.08 -5.99
N VAL A 150 -8.71 29.25 -7.08
CA VAL A 150 -7.43 28.55 -7.29
C VAL A 150 -6.35 29.52 -7.75
N PHE A 151 -5.13 29.32 -7.25
CA PHE A 151 -3.97 30.16 -7.58
C PHE A 151 -2.96 29.40 -8.45
N ALA A 152 -2.26 30.13 -9.33
CA ALA A 152 -1.19 29.56 -10.12
C ALA A 152 -0.08 29.03 -9.20
N GLY A 153 0.36 27.79 -9.43
CA GLY A 153 1.39 27.16 -8.59
C GLY A 153 0.87 26.58 -7.28
N GLU A 154 -0.42 26.73 -6.97
CA GLU A 154 -1.04 26.10 -5.80
C GLU A 154 -1.04 24.56 -5.96
N ALA A 155 -0.71 23.86 -4.88
CA ALA A 155 -0.86 22.42 -4.79
C ALA A 155 -2.28 22.08 -4.28
N ILE A 156 -3.01 21.29 -5.05
CA ILE A 156 -4.33 20.77 -4.68
C ILE A 156 -4.22 19.26 -4.53
N GLU A 157 -4.83 18.73 -3.48
CA GLU A 157 -4.84 17.31 -3.18
C GLU A 157 -6.16 16.67 -3.57
N PHE A 158 -6.10 15.57 -4.33
CA PHE A 158 -7.26 14.78 -4.72
C PHE A 158 -7.24 13.46 -3.96
N GLU A 159 -8.27 13.17 -3.20
CA GLU A 159 -8.40 11.92 -2.44
C GLU A 159 -9.55 11.10 -3.02
N THR A 160 -9.33 9.80 -3.23
CA THR A 160 -10.44 8.88 -3.54
C THR A 160 -11.38 8.84 -2.34
N ILE A 161 -12.68 9.03 -2.57
CA ILE A 161 -13.68 8.52 -1.63
C ILE A 161 -13.39 7.02 -1.52
N GLU A 162 -13.47 6.46 -0.31
CA GLU A 162 -12.96 5.15 0.13
C GLU A 162 -13.56 3.92 -0.60
N ASP A 163 -14.01 4.09 -1.84
CA ASP A 163 -14.52 3.10 -2.74
C ASP A 163 -13.38 2.27 -3.34
N PHE A 164 -13.65 0.98 -3.45
CA PHE A 164 -12.75 0.03 -4.08
C PHE A 164 -12.72 0.29 -5.60
N THR A 165 -11.58 0.72 -6.12
CA THR A 165 -11.37 0.81 -7.57
C THR A 165 -11.23 -0.58 -8.16
N THR A 166 -11.75 -0.80 -9.37
CA THR A 166 -11.59 -2.08 -10.08
C THR A 166 -10.15 -2.32 -10.52
N GLU A 167 -9.36 -1.26 -10.64
CA GLU A 167 -7.95 -1.32 -11.01
C GLU A 167 -7.09 -0.92 -9.80
N PRO A 168 -6.32 -1.85 -9.20
CA PRO A 168 -5.34 -1.49 -8.19
C PRO A 168 -4.24 -0.63 -8.83
N ILE A 169 -3.64 0.27 -8.05
CA ILE A 169 -2.56 1.12 -8.54
C ILE A 169 -1.27 0.68 -7.87
N ALA A 170 -0.21 0.53 -8.65
CA ALA A 170 1.12 0.28 -8.13
C ALA A 170 1.85 1.62 -7.87
N PRO A 171 1.94 2.09 -6.60
CA PRO A 171 2.57 3.36 -6.30
C PRO A 171 4.08 3.32 -6.60
N LEU A 172 4.61 4.46 -7.02
CA LEU A 172 6.04 4.63 -7.31
C LEU A 172 6.73 5.39 -6.18
N PHE A 173 7.65 4.72 -5.48
CA PHE A 173 8.40 5.30 -4.36
C PHE A 173 9.86 5.54 -4.72
N LYS A 174 10.44 6.62 -4.18
CA LYS A 174 11.90 6.85 -4.20
C LYS A 174 12.59 6.32 -2.94
N PHE A 175 12.00 5.32 -2.28
CA PHE A 175 12.60 4.73 -1.09
C PHE A 175 12.13 3.29 -0.86
N LYS A 176 12.88 2.57 -0.02
CA LYS A 176 12.46 1.33 0.64
C LYS A 176 12.90 1.37 2.10
N THR A 177 11.96 1.32 3.03
CA THR A 177 12.26 1.26 4.47
C THR A 177 11.89 -0.11 5.00
N LEU A 178 12.80 -0.76 5.72
CA LEU A 178 12.63 -2.13 6.22
C LEU A 178 13.05 -2.22 7.69
N ALA A 179 12.46 -3.18 8.40
CA ALA A 179 12.83 -3.51 9.79
C ALA A 179 13.40 -4.93 9.87
N PHE A 180 14.50 -5.09 10.60
CA PHE A 180 15.14 -6.36 10.93
C PHE A 180 15.02 -6.64 12.43
N ASP A 181 14.49 -7.80 12.79
CA ASP A 181 14.41 -8.27 14.17
C ASP A 181 15.40 -9.40 14.41
N ASP A 182 16.36 -9.16 15.32
CA ASP A 182 17.37 -10.15 15.71
C ASP A 182 16.76 -11.38 16.40
N LYS A 183 15.61 -11.25 17.06
CA LYS A 183 14.98 -12.37 17.79
C LYS A 183 14.54 -13.47 16.84
N VAL A 184 14.07 -13.09 15.65
CA VAL A 184 13.65 -14.03 14.60
C VAL A 184 14.69 -14.18 13.49
N ASN A 185 15.80 -13.44 13.56
CA ASN A 185 16.83 -13.35 12.51
C ASN A 185 16.22 -13.11 11.12
N GLY A 186 15.37 -12.08 11.00
CA GLY A 186 14.61 -11.86 9.78
C GLY A 186 14.15 -10.42 9.58
N TRP A 187 13.91 -10.08 8.31
CA TRP A 187 13.28 -8.81 7.92
C TRP A 187 11.77 -8.94 8.10
N THR A 188 11.22 -8.26 9.10
CA THR A 188 9.84 -8.48 9.59
C THR A 188 8.81 -7.61 8.89
N SER A 189 9.20 -6.46 8.33
CA SER A 189 8.26 -5.51 7.73
C SER A 189 8.91 -4.56 6.73
N PHE A 190 8.11 -4.18 5.74
CA PHE A 190 8.34 -2.98 4.94
C PHE A 190 7.56 -1.82 5.57
N LEU A 191 8.26 -0.74 5.91
CA LEU A 191 7.68 0.43 6.55
C LEU A 191 7.37 1.50 5.48
N SER A 192 6.25 2.19 5.64
CA SER A 192 5.71 3.14 4.65
C SER A 192 6.24 4.57 4.80
N PHE A 193 7.17 4.82 5.71
CA PHE A 193 7.76 6.13 5.93
C PHE A 193 9.19 6.24 5.37
N ARG A 194 9.55 7.44 4.92
CA ARG A 194 10.88 7.79 4.42
C ARG A 194 11.54 8.81 5.36
N PRO A 195 12.35 8.39 6.33
CA PRO A 195 13.10 9.29 7.18
C PRO A 195 14.32 9.85 6.44
N ASP A 196 14.68 11.09 6.76
CA ASP A 196 15.97 11.71 6.35
C ASP A 196 17.06 11.46 7.40
N PHE A 197 16.66 11.20 8.64
CA PHE A 197 17.52 10.72 9.71
C PHE A 197 16.63 10.14 10.83
N GLY A 198 17.19 9.37 11.74
CA GLY A 198 16.43 8.86 12.87
C GLY A 198 17.29 8.13 13.88
N GLY A 199 16.68 7.85 15.02
CA GLY A 199 17.33 7.16 16.12
C GLY A 199 16.46 7.16 17.36
N SER A 200 16.90 6.41 18.36
CA SER A 200 16.22 6.37 19.64
C SER A 200 17.00 7.09 20.72
N VAL A 201 16.26 7.82 21.56
CA VAL A 201 16.76 8.50 22.76
C VAL A 201 15.77 8.21 23.89
N THR A 202 16.28 7.83 25.07
CA THR A 202 15.47 7.58 26.28
C THR A 202 14.21 6.71 26.04
N ASN A 203 14.39 5.55 25.42
CA ASN A 203 13.33 4.59 25.04
C ASN A 203 12.29 5.08 24.02
N ASN A 204 12.45 6.28 23.47
CA ASN A 204 11.57 6.81 22.44
C ASN A 204 12.27 6.75 21.08
N PHE A 205 11.53 6.43 20.03
CA PHE A 205 12.03 6.40 18.66
C PHE A 205 11.60 7.66 17.90
N TYR A 206 12.57 8.30 17.25
CA TYR A 206 12.38 9.56 16.54
C TYR A 206 12.92 9.47 15.12
N THR A 207 12.26 10.18 14.21
CA THR A 207 12.76 10.38 12.85
C THR A 207 12.52 11.79 12.38
N TRP A 208 13.42 12.29 11.55
CA TRP A 208 13.26 13.54 10.82
C TRP A 208 12.68 13.28 9.43
N ASN A 209 11.76 14.15 9.01
CA ASN A 209 11.31 14.26 7.63
C ASN A 209 11.27 15.74 7.27
N GLY A 210 12.19 16.16 6.40
CA GLY A 210 12.50 17.57 6.17
C GLY A 210 12.95 18.27 7.46
N ALA A 211 12.36 19.43 7.75
CA ALA A 211 12.65 20.22 8.94
C ALA A 211 11.91 19.73 10.21
N ASN A 212 11.03 18.73 10.09
CA ASN A 212 10.14 18.32 11.17
C ASN A 212 10.66 17.07 11.89
N LEU A 213 10.62 17.10 13.21
CA LEU A 213 10.92 15.97 14.08
C LEU A 213 9.62 15.24 14.43
N TYR A 214 9.62 13.91 14.24
CA TYR A 214 8.49 13.05 14.56
C TYR A 214 8.88 12.04 15.63
N LYS A 215 8.08 11.98 16.70
CA LYS A 215 8.09 10.89 17.66
C LYS A 215 7.20 9.77 17.14
N HIS A 216 7.74 8.56 17.03
CA HIS A 216 6.94 7.38 16.70
C HIS A 216 6.22 6.86 17.95
N TYR A 217 5.16 6.07 17.73
CA TYR A 217 4.37 5.44 18.81
C TYR A 217 3.70 6.42 19.78
N SER A 218 3.57 7.70 19.42
CA SER A 218 3.02 8.75 20.29
C SER A 218 1.61 9.20 19.95
N ASN A 219 1.02 8.71 18.84
CA ASN A 219 -0.31 9.08 18.41
C ASN A 219 -1.22 7.84 18.30
N ASP A 220 -2.53 8.07 18.38
CA ASP A 220 -3.54 7.01 18.28
C ASP A 220 -3.70 6.45 16.86
N ASN A 221 -3.37 7.25 15.85
CA ASN A 221 -3.60 6.91 14.44
C ASN A 221 -2.57 5.87 13.97
N LYS A 222 -3.06 4.67 13.68
CA LYS A 222 -2.26 3.56 13.12
C LYS A 222 -1.90 3.85 11.66
N ASN A 223 -0.78 3.28 11.24
CA ASN A 223 -0.18 3.43 9.90
C ASN A 223 -0.12 4.86 9.37
N THR A 224 -0.05 5.86 10.26
CA THR A 224 0.00 7.26 9.88
C THR A 224 1.38 7.81 10.21
N PHE A 225 2.16 8.07 9.17
CA PHE A 225 3.53 8.55 9.28
C PHE A 225 3.66 9.90 8.59
N TYR A 226 4.22 10.88 9.30
CA TYR A 226 4.37 12.24 8.78
C TYR A 226 3.05 12.87 8.29
N GLY A 227 1.95 12.54 8.97
CA GLY A 227 0.59 12.98 8.61
C GLY A 227 -0.08 12.13 7.52
N ASN A 228 0.66 11.25 6.83
CA ASN A 228 0.17 10.46 5.72
C ASN A 228 -0.18 9.04 6.17
N PHE A 229 -1.41 8.60 5.90
CA PHE A 229 -1.84 7.24 6.14
C PHE A 229 -1.40 6.33 4.99
N ALA A 230 -0.92 5.13 5.31
CA ALA A 230 -0.66 4.08 4.34
C ALA A 230 -1.43 2.80 4.72
N PRO A 231 -2.04 2.08 3.75
CA PRO A 231 -2.69 0.81 4.05
C PRO A 231 -1.67 -0.26 4.44
N SER A 232 -2.10 -1.24 5.23
CA SER A 232 -1.30 -2.44 5.50
C SER A 232 -1.43 -3.40 4.32
N LEU A 233 -0.31 -4.00 3.91
CA LEU A 233 -0.27 -4.98 2.82
C LEU A 233 0.40 -6.26 3.31
N VAL A 234 -0.20 -7.40 2.99
CA VAL A 234 0.32 -8.73 3.30
C VAL A 234 0.30 -9.54 2.01
N LYS A 235 1.47 -10.04 1.61
CA LYS A 235 1.62 -10.90 0.44
C LYS A 235 1.75 -12.35 0.91
N ILE A 236 0.90 -13.22 0.39
CA ILE A 236 0.80 -14.63 0.75
C ILE A 236 1.01 -15.48 -0.49
N ILE A 237 1.71 -16.59 -0.34
CA ILE A 237 1.87 -17.60 -1.39
C ILE A 237 1.21 -18.88 -0.89
N SER A 238 0.18 -19.34 -1.60
CA SER A 238 -0.45 -20.62 -1.37
C SER A 238 0.20 -21.66 -2.26
N ASN A 239 1.01 -22.56 -1.69
CA ASN A 239 1.78 -23.57 -2.45
C ASN A 239 1.71 -24.98 -1.84
N GLN A 240 0.72 -25.26 -0.99
CA GLN A 240 0.54 -26.58 -0.39
C GLN A 240 0.45 -27.67 -1.48
N ASN A 241 1.10 -28.82 -1.32
CA ASN A 241 1.14 -29.87 -2.34
C ASN A 241 1.63 -29.32 -3.71
N PRO A 242 2.90 -28.91 -3.83
CA PRO A 242 3.41 -28.15 -4.97
C PRO A 242 3.35 -28.90 -6.30
N SER A 243 3.25 -30.24 -6.29
CA SER A 243 3.13 -31.07 -7.49
C SER A 243 1.71 -31.16 -8.06
N LEU A 244 0.70 -30.64 -7.35
CA LEU A 244 -0.69 -30.65 -7.81
C LEU A 244 -1.03 -29.33 -8.48
N VAL A 245 -1.60 -29.42 -9.69
CA VAL A 245 -2.29 -28.30 -10.34
C VAL A 245 -3.60 -28.05 -9.59
N LYS A 246 -3.79 -26.81 -9.16
CA LYS A 246 -4.92 -26.39 -8.34
C LYS A 246 -5.82 -25.46 -9.12
N HIS A 247 -7.12 -25.56 -8.86
CA HIS A 247 -8.11 -24.59 -9.29
C HIS A 247 -8.67 -23.88 -8.05
N TYR A 248 -8.13 -22.69 -7.76
CA TYR A 248 -8.50 -21.88 -6.60
C TYR A 248 -9.87 -21.24 -6.81
N LYS A 249 -10.89 -21.72 -6.09
CA LYS A 249 -12.28 -21.25 -6.25
C LYS A 249 -12.67 -20.18 -5.24
N THR A 250 -12.19 -20.31 -4.00
CA THR A 250 -12.53 -19.35 -2.95
C THR A 250 -11.32 -19.03 -2.07
N ILE A 251 -11.37 -17.83 -1.49
CA ILE A 251 -10.46 -17.37 -0.46
C ILE A 251 -11.29 -16.99 0.76
N ASN A 252 -10.76 -17.24 1.94
CA ASN A 252 -11.35 -16.81 3.19
C ASN A 252 -10.29 -16.26 4.14
N TYR A 253 -10.72 -15.45 5.10
CA TYR A 253 -9.85 -14.99 6.17
C TYR A 253 -10.59 -14.88 7.51
N GLU A 254 -9.81 -14.99 8.59
CA GLU A 254 -10.23 -14.69 9.95
C GLU A 254 -9.40 -13.51 10.46
N GLY A 255 -10.05 -12.52 11.08
CA GLY A 255 -9.38 -11.31 11.56
C GLY A 255 -10.33 -10.12 11.61
N THR A 256 -9.76 -8.93 11.63
CA THR A 256 -10.51 -7.66 11.59
C THR A 256 -11.30 -7.52 10.30
N ASN A 257 -12.38 -6.76 10.35
CA ASN A 257 -13.19 -6.50 9.16
C ASN A 257 -12.39 -5.75 8.08
N ASN A 258 -12.88 -5.83 6.85
CA ASN A 258 -12.45 -5.04 5.71
C ASN A 258 -11.01 -5.30 5.19
N TRP A 259 -10.52 -6.53 5.32
CA TRP A 259 -9.43 -6.97 4.45
C TRP A 259 -9.95 -7.16 3.03
N LYS A 260 -9.11 -6.83 2.05
CA LYS A 260 -9.40 -6.93 0.62
C LYS A 260 -8.31 -7.73 -0.08
N VAL A 261 -8.59 -8.29 -1.25
CA VAL A 261 -7.56 -8.79 -2.16
C VAL A 261 -7.36 -7.75 -3.26
N THR A 262 -6.16 -7.16 -3.33
CA THR A 262 -5.82 -6.20 -4.39
C THR A 262 -5.34 -6.89 -5.65
N SER A 263 -4.66 -8.04 -5.49
CA SER A 263 -4.07 -8.80 -6.58
C SER A 263 -4.02 -10.27 -6.21
N MET A 264 -4.41 -11.13 -7.14
CA MET A 264 -4.24 -12.57 -7.03
C MET A 264 -3.95 -13.13 -8.41
N PHE A 265 -2.88 -13.92 -8.52
CA PHE A 265 -2.54 -14.58 -9.78
C PHE A 265 -1.83 -15.91 -9.58
N SER A 266 -1.78 -16.69 -10.65
CA SER A 266 -0.92 -17.86 -10.81
C SER A 266 -0.26 -17.84 -12.19
N PRO A 267 0.99 -18.31 -12.35
CA PRO A 267 1.61 -18.42 -13.65
C PRO A 267 0.81 -19.30 -14.60
N ALA A 268 0.69 -18.88 -15.86
CA ALA A 268 0.11 -19.68 -16.92
C ALA A 268 1.17 -20.54 -17.64
N ASP A 269 0.73 -21.30 -18.65
CA ASP A 269 1.62 -22.16 -19.45
C ASP A 269 2.46 -21.34 -20.44
N ASP A 270 2.01 -20.12 -20.76
CA ASP A 270 2.72 -19.13 -21.56
C ASP A 270 3.41 -18.07 -20.65
N ASP A 271 3.98 -17.03 -21.25
CA ASP A 271 4.62 -15.94 -20.50
C ASP A 271 3.61 -15.02 -19.77
N ASN A 272 2.32 -15.40 -19.71
CA ASN A 272 1.26 -14.65 -19.03
C ASN A 272 0.91 -15.25 -17.65
N ASN A 273 -0.03 -14.60 -16.95
CA ASN A 273 -0.56 -15.04 -15.67
C ASN A 273 -2.08 -15.20 -15.74
N TYR A 274 -2.61 -16.21 -15.05
CA TYR A 274 -4.02 -16.30 -14.72
C TYR A 274 -4.34 -15.33 -13.56
N ASN A 275 -4.87 -14.16 -13.88
CA ASN A 275 -5.18 -13.11 -12.91
C ASN A 275 -6.64 -13.23 -12.43
N ALA A 276 -6.88 -13.03 -11.14
CA ALA A 276 -8.23 -12.85 -10.61
C ALA A 276 -8.65 -11.38 -10.62
N TYR A 277 -9.96 -11.13 -10.63
CA TYR A 277 -10.48 -9.81 -10.27
C TYR A 277 -10.12 -9.48 -8.82
N PRO A 278 -9.81 -8.22 -8.50
CA PRO A 278 -9.67 -7.77 -7.12
C PRO A 278 -10.94 -8.06 -6.31
N ILE A 279 -10.78 -8.49 -5.05
CA ILE A 279 -11.90 -8.84 -4.17
C ILE A 279 -12.07 -7.74 -3.11
N PRO A 280 -13.18 -6.98 -3.11
CA PRO A 280 -13.40 -5.94 -2.12
C PRO A 280 -13.66 -6.54 -0.73
N GLY A 281 -13.29 -5.77 0.31
CA GLY A 281 -13.58 -6.12 1.69
C GLY A 281 -15.07 -6.02 2.02
N ASN A 282 -15.48 -6.63 3.13
CA ASN A 282 -16.89 -6.71 3.50
C ASN A 282 -17.57 -5.35 3.75
N ILE A 283 -16.83 -4.31 4.09
CA ILE A 283 -17.39 -2.96 4.25
C ILE A 283 -17.32 -2.20 2.92
N THR A 284 -16.16 -2.17 2.26
CA THR A 284 -16.00 -1.42 1.01
C THR A 284 -16.84 -1.99 -0.12
N GLY A 285 -17.00 -3.32 -0.17
CA GLY A 285 -17.83 -4.04 -1.13
C GLY A 285 -19.30 -4.14 -0.75
N ARG A 286 -19.74 -3.46 0.32
CA ARG A 286 -21.14 -3.42 0.72
C ARG A 286 -21.94 -2.53 -0.24
N TYR A 287 -23.08 -3.05 -0.70
CA TYR A 287 -24.08 -2.27 -1.45
C TYR A 287 -25.48 -2.62 -0.96
N SER A 288 -26.42 -1.69 -1.14
CA SER A 288 -27.84 -1.91 -0.86
C SER A 288 -28.57 -2.03 -2.18
N ASP A 289 -29.46 -3.01 -2.29
CA ASP A 289 -30.38 -3.10 -3.42
C ASP A 289 -31.52 -2.07 -3.30
N GLN A 290 -32.43 -2.08 -4.28
CA GLN A 290 -33.59 -1.19 -4.33
C GLN A 290 -34.57 -1.38 -3.15
N PHE A 291 -34.43 -2.47 -2.39
CA PHE A 291 -35.26 -2.81 -1.24
C PHE A 291 -34.52 -2.58 0.09
N GLY A 292 -33.30 -2.04 0.06
CA GLY A 292 -32.49 -1.76 1.24
C GLY A 292 -31.78 -2.99 1.83
N VAL A 293 -31.81 -4.14 1.14
CA VAL A 293 -31.10 -5.34 1.58
C VAL A 293 -29.62 -5.16 1.30
N THR A 294 -28.81 -5.43 2.32
CA THR A 294 -27.36 -5.35 2.22
C THR A 294 -26.80 -6.61 1.55
N SER A 295 -26.05 -6.40 0.47
CA SER A 295 -25.28 -7.43 -0.22
C SER A 295 -23.78 -7.07 -0.26
N PHE A 296 -22.96 -8.05 -0.60
CA PHE A 296 -21.49 -7.93 -0.62
C PHE A 296 -20.95 -8.34 -1.98
N ALA A 297 -20.19 -7.45 -2.62
CA ALA A 297 -19.54 -7.70 -3.90
C ALA A 297 -18.22 -8.50 -3.78
N GLY A 298 -17.78 -8.80 -2.56
CA GLY A 298 -16.53 -9.51 -2.29
C GLY A 298 -16.65 -10.34 -1.02
N PHE A 299 -15.86 -10.01 0.00
CA PHE A 299 -15.89 -10.75 1.26
C PHE A 299 -17.25 -10.65 1.96
N THR A 300 -17.89 -11.80 2.10
CA THR A 300 -19.15 -11.97 2.82
C THR A 300 -18.87 -12.52 4.21
N PRO A 301 -19.35 -11.85 5.29
CA PRO A 301 -19.17 -12.33 6.65
C PRO A 301 -20.10 -13.50 6.96
N LEU A 302 -19.55 -14.58 7.52
CA LEU A 302 -20.27 -15.73 8.07
C LEU A 302 -19.55 -16.18 9.36
N GLU A 303 -20.23 -16.05 10.50
CA GLU A 303 -19.71 -16.48 11.82
C GLU A 303 -18.31 -15.94 12.17
N LYS A 304 -18.07 -14.65 11.90
CA LYS A 304 -16.77 -13.95 12.08
C LYS A 304 -15.63 -14.40 11.16
N LYS A 305 -15.93 -15.26 10.19
CA LYS A 305 -15.05 -15.56 9.06
C LYS A 305 -15.57 -14.86 7.81
N TYR A 306 -14.67 -14.51 6.90
CA TYR A 306 -15.02 -13.78 5.68
C TYR A 306 -14.69 -14.65 4.48
N TYR A 307 -15.66 -14.84 3.59
CA TYR A 307 -15.52 -15.70 2.41
C TYR A 307 -15.72 -14.91 1.14
N ALA A 308 -14.92 -15.19 0.12
CA ALA A 308 -15.09 -14.61 -1.19
C ALA A 308 -14.82 -15.63 -2.30
N ASN A 309 -15.56 -15.49 -3.39
CA ASN A 309 -15.30 -16.22 -4.62
C ASN A 309 -14.12 -15.59 -5.35
N VAL A 310 -13.28 -16.44 -5.93
CA VAL A 310 -12.22 -16.04 -6.86
C VAL A 310 -12.82 -16.09 -8.26
N VAL A 311 -12.66 -15.02 -9.03
CA VAL A 311 -13.21 -14.89 -10.39
C VAL A 311 -12.05 -14.49 -11.29
N VAL A 312 -11.86 -15.21 -12.40
CA VAL A 312 -10.77 -14.92 -13.36
C VAL A 312 -11.06 -13.61 -14.10
N ASN A 313 -10.05 -12.75 -14.23
CA ASN A 313 -10.12 -11.45 -14.91
C ASN A 313 -9.77 -11.53 -16.41
N ASP A 314 -9.04 -12.57 -16.82
CA ASP A 314 -8.65 -12.73 -18.22
C ASP A 314 -9.04 -14.11 -18.76
N THR A 315 -10.01 -14.12 -19.67
CA THR A 315 -10.47 -15.33 -20.37
C THR A 315 -10.08 -15.34 -21.84
N ASN A 316 -9.50 -14.26 -22.38
CA ASN A 316 -9.45 -14.02 -23.81
C ASN A 316 -8.03 -13.98 -24.38
N SER A 317 -7.00 -13.74 -23.56
CA SER A 317 -5.63 -13.57 -24.02
C SER A 317 -4.74 -14.82 -23.88
N ILE A 318 -5.24 -15.89 -23.24
CA ILE A 318 -4.41 -17.02 -22.79
C ILE A 318 -4.82 -18.31 -23.54
N THR A 319 -3.83 -19.08 -23.99
CA THR A 319 -4.02 -20.39 -24.64
C THR A 319 -4.41 -21.47 -23.62
N GLY A 320 -5.29 -22.41 -23.99
CA GLY A 320 -5.74 -23.51 -23.11
C GLY A 320 -7.04 -23.22 -22.33
N ILE A 321 -7.67 -22.06 -22.54
CA ILE A 321 -8.94 -21.65 -21.94
C ILE A 321 -10.14 -22.13 -22.78
N SER A 322 -10.27 -23.43 -23.04
CA SER A 322 -11.45 -23.98 -23.74
C SER A 322 -12.54 -24.46 -22.78
N ALA A 323 -12.24 -24.56 -21.47
CA ALA A 323 -13.11 -25.18 -20.47
C ALA A 323 -13.09 -24.50 -19.08
N LEU A 324 -12.53 -23.28 -18.98
CA LEU A 324 -12.60 -22.53 -17.73
C LEU A 324 -13.99 -21.91 -17.59
N THR A 325 -14.76 -22.41 -16.62
CA THR A 325 -15.88 -21.67 -16.04
C THR A 325 -15.36 -20.30 -15.61
N THR A 326 -16.20 -19.25 -15.62
CA THR A 326 -15.87 -17.86 -15.23
C THR A 326 -15.41 -17.70 -13.77
N THR A 327 -15.03 -18.78 -13.09
CA THR A 327 -14.75 -18.89 -11.67
C THR A 327 -13.38 -19.53 -11.43
N GLY A 328 -12.62 -18.91 -10.54
CA GLY A 328 -11.34 -19.39 -10.01
C GLY A 328 -10.11 -19.14 -10.88
N VAL A 329 -8.94 -19.26 -10.25
CA VAL A 329 -7.62 -19.16 -10.89
C VAL A 329 -6.96 -20.55 -10.88
N LYS A 330 -6.36 -20.97 -11.99
CA LYS A 330 -5.65 -22.25 -12.10
C LYS A 330 -4.13 -22.07 -11.95
N GLY A 331 -3.47 -23.05 -11.34
CA GLY A 331 -2.01 -23.22 -11.37
C GLY A 331 -1.45 -23.92 -10.14
N PHE A 332 -0.12 -24.07 -10.08
CA PHE A 332 0.56 -24.83 -9.01
C PHE A 332 0.59 -24.10 -7.67
N PHE A 333 0.60 -22.78 -7.71
CA PHE A 333 0.55 -21.91 -6.53
C PHE A 333 -0.25 -20.65 -6.86
N ALA A 334 -0.86 -20.02 -5.85
CA ALA A 334 -1.43 -18.69 -6.01
C ALA A 334 -0.64 -17.70 -5.18
N GLU A 335 -0.28 -16.59 -5.79
CA GLU A 335 0.24 -15.42 -5.09
C GLU A 335 -0.92 -14.45 -4.86
N THR A 336 -1.11 -14.00 -3.62
CA THR A 336 -2.23 -13.13 -3.24
C THR A 336 -1.74 -12.00 -2.35
N THR A 337 -2.10 -10.78 -2.72
CA THR A 337 -1.84 -9.58 -1.90
C THR A 337 -3.13 -9.14 -1.25
N LEU A 338 -3.14 -9.15 0.09
CA LEU A 338 -4.21 -8.61 0.89
C LEU A 338 -3.88 -7.19 1.36
N GLU A 339 -4.88 -6.33 1.35
CA GLU A 339 -4.79 -4.95 1.82
C GLU A 339 -5.79 -4.71 2.94
N HIS A 340 -5.38 -3.97 3.97
CA HIS A 340 -6.28 -3.50 5.02
C HIS A 340 -6.26 -1.98 5.17
N GLN A 341 -7.47 -1.43 5.21
CA GLN A 341 -7.76 -0.08 5.70
C GLN A 341 -8.83 -0.16 6.79
N PRO A 342 -8.64 0.56 7.91
CA PRO A 342 -9.65 0.58 8.96
C PRO A 342 -10.81 1.49 8.53
N VAL A 343 -11.93 0.87 8.18
CA VAL A 343 -13.15 1.53 7.70
C VAL A 343 -14.32 1.17 8.62
N ASN A 344 -15.16 2.16 8.94
CA ASN A 344 -16.42 1.96 9.66
C ASN A 344 -17.54 1.53 8.71
N ASN A 345 -18.67 1.02 9.25
CA ASN A 345 -19.79 0.52 8.45
C ASN A 345 -20.38 1.54 7.44
N ASN A 346 -20.20 2.84 7.68
CA ASN A 346 -20.61 3.93 6.79
C ASN A 346 -19.52 4.31 5.76
N LYS A 347 -18.52 3.46 5.54
CA LYS A 347 -17.38 3.69 4.63
C LYS A 347 -16.55 4.93 4.99
N THR A 348 -16.39 5.21 6.29
CA THR A 348 -15.51 6.28 6.78
C THR A 348 -14.28 5.72 7.48
N SER A 349 -13.12 6.32 7.25
CA SER A 349 -11.85 5.91 7.83
C SER A 349 -11.84 6.05 9.36
N ASN A 350 -11.36 5.02 10.05
CA ASN A 350 -11.13 5.03 11.50
C ASN A 350 -9.72 4.56 11.84
N ARG A 351 -8.75 5.45 11.65
CA ARG A 351 -7.32 5.13 11.78
C ARG A 351 -6.89 4.74 13.21
N LYS A 352 -7.74 4.87 14.22
CA LYS A 352 -7.41 4.51 15.61
C LYS A 352 -7.51 3.00 15.89
N LYS A 353 -8.23 2.26 15.06
CA LYS A 353 -8.46 0.83 15.28
C LYS A 353 -7.24 0.00 14.88
N HIS A 354 -6.92 -0.99 15.73
CA HIS A 354 -5.99 -2.05 15.40
C HIS A 354 -6.58 -2.98 14.34
N ALA A 355 -5.71 -3.54 13.50
CA ALA A 355 -6.03 -4.46 12.42
C ALA A 355 -5.29 -5.78 12.65
N GLU A 356 -5.99 -6.89 12.49
CA GLU A 356 -5.44 -8.23 12.68
C GLU A 356 -5.84 -9.12 11.50
N LEU A 357 -4.90 -9.90 10.99
CA LEU A 357 -5.14 -10.98 10.03
C LEU A 357 -4.65 -12.25 10.68
N PHE A 358 -5.57 -13.02 11.25
CA PHE A 358 -5.25 -14.21 12.03
C PHE A 358 -4.96 -15.40 11.14
N SER A 359 -5.80 -15.63 10.12
CA SER A 359 -5.61 -16.72 9.16
C SER A 359 -6.16 -16.35 7.79
N VAL A 360 -5.57 -16.94 6.74
CA VAL A 360 -6.06 -16.89 5.36
C VAL A 360 -6.13 -18.31 4.83
N GLY A 361 -7.30 -18.71 4.35
CA GLY A 361 -7.55 -20.03 3.78
C GLY A 361 -7.84 -19.94 2.29
N PHE A 362 -7.32 -20.89 1.53
CA PHE A 362 -7.61 -21.07 0.11
C PHE A 362 -8.34 -22.39 -0.08
N ASN A 363 -9.49 -22.38 -0.76
CA ASN A 363 -10.14 -23.60 -1.20
C ASN A 363 -9.84 -23.81 -2.68
N TYR A 364 -9.30 -24.98 -3.00
CA TYR A 364 -8.99 -25.38 -4.36
C TYR A 364 -9.44 -26.81 -4.61
N GLU A 365 -9.77 -27.08 -5.86
CA GLU A 365 -9.93 -28.44 -6.37
C GLU A 365 -8.67 -28.85 -7.12
N GLN A 366 -8.37 -30.14 -7.12
CA GLN A 366 -7.36 -30.69 -8.01
C GLN A 366 -7.85 -30.54 -9.44
N SER A 367 -7.06 -29.88 -10.30
CA SER A 367 -7.36 -29.87 -11.72
C SER A 367 -7.12 -31.28 -12.26
N LEU A 368 -8.19 -31.97 -12.60
CA LEU A 368 -8.13 -33.17 -13.45
C LEU A 368 -7.98 -32.67 -14.89
N TYR A 369 -7.04 -33.26 -15.63
CA TYR A 369 -6.77 -32.93 -17.02
C TYR A 369 -8.01 -33.07 -17.89
#